data_AF-A0AAD7XGL9-F1
#
_entry.id   AF-A0AAD7XGL9-F1
#
_cell.length_a   1.000
_cell.length_b   1.000
_cell.length_c   1.000
_cell.angle_alpha   90.00
_cell.angle_beta   90.00
_cell.angle_gamma   90.00
#
_symmetry.space_group_name_H-M   'P 1'
#
loop_
_entity.id
_entity.type
_entity.pdbx_description
1 polymer ?
#
loop_
_entity_poly.entity_id
_entity_poly.type
_entity_poly.pdbx_seq_one_letter_code
_entity_poly.pdbx_strand_id
1 'polypeptide(L)'
;MELLEDEQASHKQESNRCKHMRSLADVHEIGNEMKKTETLVADIDEMLNEYVSLWGVDAELDKSVHEAHETKWRDLVPEELEELAKKMASKVKKLPKNVKASDAFKNLDRRAKEFSMSCPLITSLHTPAMKARHWDELRMHTDKLKSSPIENANIELADILALELHQGAMALASIHGRRRLIAPRLAEMCPEECSL
;
A
#
# COMPACT_ATOMS: atom_id res chain seq x y z
N MET A 1 13.42 2.02 11.41
CA MET A 1 13.71 3.39 10.94
C MET A 1 15.02 3.87 11.56
N GLU A 2 15.18 3.75 12.88
CA GLU A 2 16.41 4.04 13.65
C GLU A 2 17.72 3.53 13.00
N LEU A 3 17.81 2.24 12.63
CA LEU A 3 19.01 1.70 11.98
C LEU A 3 19.42 2.42 10.68
N LEU A 4 18.45 2.88 9.87
CA LEU A 4 18.74 3.56 8.62
C LEU A 4 19.19 5.00 8.85
N GLU A 5 18.63 5.65 9.87
CA GLU A 5 19.03 7.00 10.30
C GLU A 5 20.45 7.01 10.85
N ASP A 6 20.83 5.99 11.62
CA ASP A 6 22.19 5.78 12.13
C ASP A 6 23.19 5.58 10.99
N GLU A 7 22.87 4.72 10.02
CA GLU A 7 23.73 4.50 8.84
C GLU A 7 23.87 5.76 7.98
N GLN A 8 22.80 6.55 7.82
CA GLN A 8 22.88 7.85 7.14
C GLN A 8 23.77 8.84 7.89
N ALA A 9 23.70 8.87 9.22
CA ALA A 9 24.56 9.73 10.04
C ALA A 9 26.04 9.34 9.90
N SER A 10 26.32 8.04 9.97
CA SER A 10 27.66 7.46 9.74
C SER A 10 28.17 7.79 8.34
N HIS A 11 27.36 7.57 7.30
CA HIS A 11 27.74 7.90 5.92
C HIS A 11 27.99 9.39 5.73
N LYS A 12 27.18 10.26 6.35
CA LYS A 12 27.37 11.72 6.31
C LYS A 12 28.68 12.14 6.96
N GLN A 13 29.07 11.50 8.06
CA GLN A 13 30.38 11.72 8.68
C GLN A 13 31.52 11.32 7.73
N GLU A 14 31.42 10.17 7.07
CA GLU A 14 32.44 9.71 6.12
C GLU A 14 32.50 10.59 4.87
N SER A 15 31.36 11.05 4.35
CA SER A 15 31.27 12.01 3.26
C SER A 15 31.98 13.33 3.60
N ASN A 16 31.79 13.84 4.83
CA ASN A 16 32.51 15.02 5.31
C ASN A 16 34.02 14.77 5.44
N ARG A 17 34.42 13.57 5.89
CA ARG A 17 35.83 13.18 5.95
C ARG A 17 36.47 13.10 4.57
N CYS A 18 35.76 12.57 3.59
CA CYS A 18 36.18 12.51 2.19
C CYS A 18 36.40 13.93 1.62
N LYS A 19 35.45 14.85 1.84
CA LYS A 19 35.56 16.28 1.44
C LYS A 19 36.77 16.97 2.09
N HIS A 20 37.01 16.70 3.37
CA HIS A 20 38.17 17.25 4.07
C HIS A 20 39.48 16.71 3.48
N MET A 21 39.58 15.40 3.27
CA MET A 21 40.75 14.76 2.65
C MET A 21 41.01 15.29 1.23
N ARG A 22 39.94 15.51 0.46
CA ARG A 22 40.00 16.13 -0.86
C ARG A 22 40.63 17.53 -0.80
N SER A 23 40.20 18.36 0.15
CA SER A 23 40.78 19.70 0.35
C SER A 23 42.27 19.64 0.68
N LEU A 24 42.71 18.68 1.49
CA LEU A 24 44.13 18.48 1.80
C LEU A 24 44.90 18.02 0.55
N ALA A 25 44.34 17.08 -0.21
CA ALA A 25 44.96 16.57 -1.43
C ALA A 25 45.14 17.66 -2.50
N ASP A 26 44.22 18.64 -2.57
CA ASP A 26 44.33 19.78 -3.48
C ASP A 26 45.46 20.74 -3.10
N VAL A 27 45.73 20.93 -1.80
CA VAL A 27 46.90 21.69 -1.32
C VAL A 27 48.22 21.04 -1.78
N HIS A 28 48.23 19.72 -1.92
CA HIS A 28 49.38 18.93 -2.35
C HIS A 28 49.38 18.60 -3.85
N GLU A 29 48.47 19.17 -4.64
CA GLU A 29 48.33 18.93 -6.09
C GLU A 29 48.07 17.46 -6.49
N ILE A 30 47.66 16.61 -5.54
CA ILE A 30 47.37 15.17 -5.74
C ILE A 30 45.87 14.87 -5.70
N GLY A 31 45.00 15.89 -5.81
CA GLY A 31 43.55 15.70 -5.75
C GLY A 31 43.02 14.64 -6.73
N ASN A 32 43.65 14.46 -7.90
CA ASN A 32 43.22 13.44 -8.86
C ASN A 32 43.15 12.02 -8.28
N GLU A 33 43.98 11.69 -7.29
CA GLU A 33 43.95 10.39 -6.60
C GLU A 33 42.66 10.18 -5.79
N MET A 34 42.02 11.27 -5.35
CA MET A 34 40.76 11.22 -4.58
C MET A 34 39.54 10.90 -5.44
N LYS A 35 39.60 11.06 -6.77
CA LYS A 35 38.43 10.90 -7.65
C LYS A 35 37.70 9.58 -7.46
N LYS A 36 38.44 8.47 -7.35
CA LYS A 36 37.84 7.14 -7.13
C LYS A 36 37.08 7.07 -5.81
N THR A 37 37.67 7.60 -4.73
CA THR A 37 37.05 7.63 -3.41
C THR A 37 35.81 8.52 -3.41
N GLU A 38 35.88 9.69 -4.06
CA GLU A 38 34.73 10.60 -4.20
C GLU A 38 33.57 9.94 -4.95
N THR A 39 33.86 9.23 -6.05
CA THR A 39 32.84 8.46 -6.78
C THR A 39 32.23 7.38 -5.91
N LEU A 40 33.04 6.57 -5.20
CA LEU A 40 32.52 5.53 -4.31
C LEU A 40 31.64 6.11 -3.19
N VAL A 41 32.04 7.23 -2.59
CA VAL A 41 31.24 7.91 -1.56
C VAL A 41 29.93 8.43 -2.15
N ALA A 42 29.94 8.99 -3.36
CA ALA A 42 28.73 9.44 -4.04
C ALA A 42 27.80 8.28 -4.42
N ASP A 43 28.34 7.15 -4.90
CA ASP A 43 27.56 5.96 -5.24
C ASP A 43 26.85 5.37 -4.01
N ILE A 44 27.53 5.38 -2.85
CA ILE A 44 26.93 4.94 -1.58
C ILE A 44 25.83 5.93 -1.13
N ASP A 45 26.05 7.24 -1.28
CA ASP A 45 25.06 8.27 -0.95
C ASP A 45 23.78 8.09 -1.79
N GLU A 46 23.94 7.88 -3.10
CA GLU A 46 22.82 7.58 -4.01
C GLU A 46 22.08 6.33 -3.56
N MET A 47 22.80 5.21 -3.37
CA MET A 47 22.20 3.94 -2.95
C MET A 47 21.41 4.08 -1.64
N LEU A 48 21.99 4.73 -0.61
CA LEU A 48 21.33 4.94 0.68
C LEU A 48 20.05 5.77 0.52
N ASN A 49 20.10 6.86 -0.25
CA ASN A 49 18.95 7.72 -0.51
C ASN A 49 17.80 6.97 -1.22
N GLU A 50 18.12 6.03 -2.11
CA GLU A 50 17.10 5.21 -2.76
C GLU A 50 16.39 4.28 -1.76
N TYR A 51 17.12 3.65 -0.83
CA TYR A 51 16.53 2.80 0.21
C TYR A 51 15.73 3.59 1.24
N VAL A 52 16.18 4.80 1.59
CA VAL A 52 15.42 5.72 2.45
C VAL A 52 14.09 6.09 1.82
N SER A 53 14.09 6.37 0.52
CA SER A 53 12.85 6.61 -0.24
C SER A 53 11.91 5.40 -0.20
N LEU A 54 12.45 4.18 -0.38
CA LEU A 54 11.66 2.94 -0.29
C LEU A 54 10.98 2.79 1.07
N TRP A 55 11.75 2.91 2.16
CA TRP A 55 11.21 2.75 3.52
C TRP A 55 10.28 3.90 3.92
N GLY A 56 10.48 5.09 3.38
CA GLY A 56 9.54 6.21 3.53
C GLY A 56 8.18 5.91 2.89
N VAL A 57 8.18 5.37 1.67
CA VAL A 57 6.93 4.95 1.00
C VAL A 57 6.29 3.76 1.72
N ASP A 58 7.09 2.84 2.24
CA ASP A 58 6.63 1.69 3.02
C ASP A 58 5.89 2.10 4.29
N ALA A 59 6.47 3.02 5.07
CA ALA A 59 5.86 3.58 6.27
C ALA A 59 4.60 4.40 5.95
N GLU A 60 4.61 5.16 4.85
CA GLU A 60 3.42 5.90 4.41
C GLU A 60 2.30 4.95 4.00
N LEU A 61 2.60 3.83 3.33
CA LEU A 61 1.60 2.84 2.97
C LEU A 61 1.01 2.19 4.21
N ASP A 62 1.85 1.80 5.16
CA ASP A 62 1.41 1.17 6.40
C ASP A 62 0.47 2.09 7.19
N LYS A 63 0.85 3.36 7.33
CA LYS A 63 0.01 4.39 7.94
C LYS A 63 -1.31 4.56 7.19
N SER A 64 -1.27 4.69 5.86
CA SER A 64 -2.48 4.88 5.05
C SER A 64 -3.45 3.71 5.14
N VAL A 65 -2.93 2.48 5.16
CA VAL A 65 -3.74 1.26 5.32
C VAL A 65 -4.31 1.18 6.72
N HIS A 66 -3.53 1.51 7.74
CA HIS A 66 -3.98 1.53 9.12
C HIS A 66 -5.10 2.56 9.35
N GLU A 67 -4.92 3.80 8.89
CA GLU A 67 -5.95 4.84 8.96
C GLU A 67 -7.23 4.44 8.22
N ALA A 68 -7.10 3.82 7.04
CA ALA A 68 -8.25 3.28 6.32
C ALA A 68 -8.97 2.19 7.13
N HIS A 69 -8.22 1.28 7.76
CA HIS A 69 -8.76 0.20 8.58
C HIS A 69 -9.53 0.70 9.82
N GLU A 70 -9.04 1.76 10.48
CA GLU A 70 -9.71 2.38 11.64
C GLU A 70 -10.92 3.25 11.26
N THR A 71 -11.11 3.52 9.96
CA THR A 71 -12.25 4.31 9.50
C THR A 71 -13.56 3.54 9.74
N LYS A 72 -14.50 4.19 10.42
CA LYS A 72 -15.84 3.65 10.65
C LYS A 72 -16.59 3.52 9.33
N TRP A 73 -17.33 2.44 9.16
CA TRP A 73 -18.05 2.14 7.93
C TRP A 73 -19.00 3.25 7.49
N ARG A 74 -19.68 3.91 8.43
CA ARG A 74 -20.60 5.02 8.15
C ARG A 74 -19.90 6.30 7.65
N ASP A 75 -18.63 6.47 8.02
CA ASP A 75 -17.82 7.66 7.74
C ASP A 75 -16.89 7.41 6.53
N LEU A 76 -16.96 6.21 5.95
CA LEU A 76 -16.12 5.77 4.84
C LEU A 76 -16.57 6.42 3.53
N VAL A 77 -15.63 7.02 2.82
CA VAL A 77 -15.84 7.55 1.46
C VAL A 77 -15.08 6.65 0.47
N PRO A 78 -15.75 5.75 -0.28
CA PRO A 78 -15.09 4.80 -1.17
C PRO A 78 -14.23 5.47 -2.24
N GLU A 79 -14.63 6.63 -2.75
CA GLU A 79 -13.89 7.39 -3.75
C GLU A 79 -12.54 7.88 -3.20
N GLU A 80 -12.51 8.38 -1.96
CA GLU A 80 -11.28 8.84 -1.32
C GLU A 80 -10.32 7.67 -1.06
N LEU A 81 -10.86 6.51 -0.68
CA LEU A 81 -10.07 5.30 -0.47
C LEU A 81 -9.44 4.80 -1.78
N GLU A 82 -10.19 4.83 -2.89
CA GLU A 82 -9.67 4.44 -4.20
C GLU A 82 -8.57 5.38 -4.70
N GLU A 83 -8.75 6.69 -4.51
CA GLU A 83 -7.72 7.68 -4.84
C GLU A 83 -6.47 7.54 -3.96
N LEU A 84 -6.64 7.25 -2.67
CA LEU A 84 -5.54 6.92 -1.76
C LEU A 84 -4.76 5.69 -2.27
N ALA A 85 -5.45 4.61 -2.63
CA ALA A 85 -4.81 3.40 -3.16
C ALA A 85 -4.07 3.66 -4.48
N LYS A 86 -4.66 4.43 -5.41
CA LYS A 86 -4.01 4.84 -6.67
C LYS A 86 -2.76 5.68 -6.40
N LYS A 87 -2.84 6.64 -5.47
CA LYS A 87 -1.71 7.49 -5.06
C LYS A 87 -0.57 6.63 -4.51
N MET A 88 -0.87 5.67 -3.64
CA MET A 88 0.14 4.77 -3.09
C MET A 88 0.75 3.87 -4.16
N ALA A 89 -0.05 3.25 -5.02
CA ALA A 89 0.46 2.45 -6.15
C ALA A 89 1.36 3.27 -7.09
N SER A 90 1.03 4.55 -7.32
CA SER A 90 1.84 5.48 -8.11
C SER A 90 3.19 5.78 -7.44
N LYS A 91 3.20 6.02 -6.12
CA LYS A 91 4.43 6.24 -5.34
C LYS A 91 5.37 5.03 -5.40
N VAL A 92 4.84 3.83 -5.19
CA VAL A 92 5.62 2.60 -5.29
C VAL A 92 6.22 2.42 -6.69
N LYS A 93 5.45 2.68 -7.75
CA LYS A 93 5.96 2.58 -9.13
C LYS A 93 7.08 3.56 -9.44
N LYS A 94 7.05 4.76 -8.84
CA LYS A 94 8.04 5.83 -9.02
C LYS A 94 9.35 5.58 -8.26
N LEU A 95 9.42 4.57 -7.41
CA LEU A 95 10.67 4.24 -6.72
C LEU A 95 11.81 3.95 -7.73
N PRO A 96 13.07 4.25 -7.36
CA PRO A 96 14.24 4.04 -8.21
C PRO A 96 14.41 2.57 -8.62
N LYS A 97 15.06 2.30 -9.75
CA LYS A 97 15.19 0.91 -10.28
C LYS A 97 16.06 0.02 -9.39
N ASN A 98 17.08 0.59 -8.77
CA ASN A 98 18.06 -0.14 -7.97
C ASN A 98 17.41 -0.84 -6.78
N VAL A 99 16.41 -0.21 -6.15
CA VAL A 99 15.67 -0.82 -5.04
C VAL A 99 14.63 -1.84 -5.49
N LYS A 100 14.24 -1.89 -6.78
CA LYS A 100 13.17 -2.79 -7.26
C LYS A 100 13.55 -4.26 -7.28
N ALA A 101 14.83 -4.56 -7.32
CA ALA A 101 15.32 -5.94 -7.23
C ALA A 101 15.18 -6.52 -5.80
N SER A 102 15.11 -5.65 -4.79
CA SER A 102 15.04 -6.04 -3.39
C SER A 102 13.72 -6.72 -3.03
N ASP A 103 13.77 -7.64 -2.07
CA ASP A 103 12.56 -8.28 -1.55
C ASP A 103 11.68 -7.30 -0.76
N ALA A 104 12.28 -6.26 -0.18
CA ALA A 104 11.55 -5.17 0.44
C ALA A 104 10.61 -4.48 -0.56
N PHE A 105 11.11 -4.16 -1.76
CA PHE A 105 10.27 -3.58 -2.82
C PHE A 105 9.17 -4.53 -3.27
N LYS A 106 9.47 -5.82 -3.47
CA LYS A 106 8.46 -6.81 -3.89
C LYS A 106 7.33 -6.92 -2.87
N ASN A 107 7.67 -6.92 -1.58
CA ASN A 107 6.68 -6.92 -0.51
C ASN A 107 5.85 -5.64 -0.49
N LEU A 108 6.49 -4.47 -0.62
CA LEU A 108 5.81 -3.18 -0.72
C LEU A 108 4.85 -3.11 -1.92
N ASP A 109 5.29 -3.51 -3.10
CA ASP A 109 4.47 -3.56 -4.32
C ASP A 109 3.30 -4.54 -4.19
N ARG A 110 3.52 -5.71 -3.58
CA ARG A 110 2.44 -6.66 -3.27
C ARG A 110 1.39 -6.03 -2.35
N ARG A 111 1.80 -5.43 -1.23
CA ARG A 111 0.86 -4.79 -0.28
C ARG A 111 0.08 -3.65 -0.92
N ALA A 112 0.74 -2.80 -1.71
CA ALA A 112 0.07 -1.71 -2.42
C ALA A 112 -0.95 -2.21 -3.44
N LYS A 113 -0.64 -3.32 -4.14
CA LYS A 113 -1.58 -3.97 -5.07
C LYS A 113 -2.75 -4.61 -4.35
N GLU A 114 -2.51 -5.31 -3.25
CA GLU A 114 -3.56 -5.92 -2.42
C GLU A 114 -4.53 -4.87 -1.91
N PHE A 115 -4.01 -3.74 -1.43
CA PHE A 115 -4.82 -2.60 -1.01
C PHE A 115 -5.63 -2.02 -2.18
N SER A 116 -5.02 -1.83 -3.35
CA SER A 116 -5.76 -1.37 -4.54
C SER A 116 -6.80 -2.38 -5.04
N MET A 117 -6.59 -3.68 -4.81
CA MET A 117 -7.52 -4.75 -5.20
C MET A 117 -8.70 -4.87 -4.22
N SER A 118 -8.57 -4.40 -2.98
CA SER A 118 -9.67 -4.41 -2.01
C SER A 118 -10.64 -3.24 -2.23
N CYS A 119 -10.20 -2.09 -2.78
CA CYS A 119 -11.06 -0.92 -3.00
C CYS A 119 -12.37 -1.22 -3.77
N PRO A 120 -12.37 -1.92 -4.93
CA PRO A 120 -13.61 -2.17 -5.67
C PRO A 120 -14.63 -3.01 -4.89
N LEU A 121 -14.15 -3.93 -4.04
CA LEU A 121 -15.00 -4.72 -3.17
C LEU A 121 -15.65 -3.82 -2.11
N ILE A 122 -14.87 -2.93 -1.49
CA ILE A 122 -15.36 -1.99 -0.48
C ILE A 122 -16.44 -1.09 -1.09
N THR A 123 -16.22 -0.55 -2.29
CA THR A 123 -17.22 0.25 -3.02
C THR A 123 -18.51 -0.54 -3.29
N SER A 124 -18.38 -1.81 -3.68
CA SER A 124 -19.54 -2.69 -3.91
C SER A 124 -20.33 -2.93 -2.62
N LEU A 125 -19.64 -3.13 -1.50
CA LEU A 125 -20.25 -3.36 -0.18
C LEU A 125 -20.90 -2.09 0.40
N HIS A 126 -20.36 -0.90 0.09
CA HIS A 126 -20.88 0.38 0.57
C HIS A 126 -22.11 0.86 -0.20
N THR A 127 -22.44 0.24 -1.34
CA THR A 127 -23.58 0.62 -2.17
C THR A 127 -24.91 0.42 -1.41
N PRO A 128 -25.89 1.35 -1.49
CA PRO A 128 -27.19 1.24 -0.80
C PRO A 128 -28.04 0.02 -1.22
N ALA A 129 -27.66 -0.68 -2.29
CA ALA A 129 -28.24 -1.95 -2.69
C ALA A 129 -27.94 -3.10 -1.70
N MET A 130 -26.91 -2.94 -0.84
CA MET A 130 -26.58 -3.91 0.21
C MET A 130 -27.58 -3.85 1.36
N LYS A 131 -28.44 -4.88 1.46
CA LYS A 131 -29.47 -5.04 2.49
C LYS A 131 -29.06 -6.09 3.53
N ALA A 132 -29.77 -6.14 4.65
CA ALA A 132 -29.49 -7.07 5.77
C ALA A 132 -29.27 -8.52 5.32
N ARG A 133 -30.13 -9.02 4.43
CA ARG A 133 -30.01 -10.38 3.85
C ARG A 133 -28.63 -10.67 3.20
N HIS A 134 -28.02 -9.69 2.54
CA HIS A 134 -26.72 -9.87 1.90
C HIS A 134 -25.59 -9.94 2.95
N TRP A 135 -25.74 -9.18 4.04
CA TRP A 135 -24.83 -9.26 5.18
C TRP A 135 -24.99 -10.55 5.97
N ASP A 136 -26.21 -11.10 6.05
CA ASP A 136 -26.48 -12.42 6.61
C ASP A 136 -25.80 -13.53 5.81
N GLU A 137 -25.90 -13.50 4.48
CA GLU A 137 -25.19 -14.42 3.58
C GLU A 137 -23.67 -14.34 3.76
N LEU A 138 -23.11 -13.12 3.85
CA LEU A 138 -21.68 -12.92 4.12
C LEU A 138 -21.27 -13.49 5.49
N ARG A 139 -22.09 -13.32 6.52
CA ARG A 139 -21.85 -13.92 7.86
C ARG A 139 -21.88 -15.43 7.82
N MET A 140 -22.81 -16.04 7.08
CA MET A 140 -22.90 -17.51 6.95
C MET A 140 -21.66 -18.11 6.30
N HIS A 141 -21.00 -17.38 5.41
CA HIS A 141 -19.78 -17.81 4.73
C HIS A 141 -18.50 -17.36 5.44
N THR A 142 -18.61 -16.54 6.49
CA THR A 142 -17.44 -16.01 7.17
C THR A 142 -17.74 -15.80 8.66
N ASP A 143 -17.28 -16.75 9.48
CA ASP A 143 -17.44 -16.76 10.95
C ASP A 143 -16.76 -15.60 11.69
N LYS A 144 -16.18 -14.63 10.95
CA LYS A 144 -15.39 -13.53 11.51
C LYS A 144 -16.21 -12.25 11.75
N LEU A 145 -17.38 -12.08 11.12
CA LEU A 145 -18.19 -10.87 11.26
C LEU A 145 -19.29 -11.03 12.33
N LYS A 146 -19.13 -10.30 13.44
CA LYS A 146 -20.03 -10.37 14.60
C LYS A 146 -21.35 -9.61 14.42
N SER A 147 -21.35 -8.52 13.65
CA SER A 147 -22.52 -7.68 13.40
C SER A 147 -22.46 -7.12 11.98
N SER A 148 -23.61 -6.84 11.35
CA SER A 148 -23.61 -6.14 10.06
C SER A 148 -23.45 -4.63 10.25
N PRO A 149 -22.97 -3.87 9.24
CA PRO A 149 -22.91 -2.41 9.33
C PRO A 149 -24.29 -1.74 9.43
N ILE A 150 -25.35 -2.48 9.11
CA ILE A 150 -26.76 -2.06 9.28
C ILE A 150 -27.18 -2.16 10.76
N GLU A 151 -26.69 -3.18 11.47
CA GLU A 151 -26.96 -3.39 12.90
C GLU A 151 -26.04 -2.55 13.80
N ASN A 152 -24.79 -2.34 13.37
CA ASN A 152 -23.80 -1.59 14.10
C ASN A 152 -23.11 -0.55 13.20
N ALA A 153 -23.56 0.69 13.32
CA ALA A 153 -23.02 1.83 12.56
C ALA A 153 -21.57 2.20 12.93
N ASN A 154 -20.99 1.63 14.00
CA ASN A 154 -19.61 1.88 14.43
C ASN A 154 -18.63 0.78 14.04
N ILE A 155 -19.02 -0.17 13.17
CA ILE A 155 -18.08 -1.15 12.62
C ILE A 155 -16.93 -0.44 11.91
N GLU A 156 -15.70 -0.90 12.15
CA GLU A 156 -14.51 -0.43 11.47
C GLU A 156 -14.31 -1.17 10.15
N LEU A 157 -13.68 -0.52 9.18
CA LEU A 157 -13.33 -1.15 7.90
C LEU A 157 -12.44 -2.40 8.13
N ALA A 158 -11.60 -2.39 9.17
CA ALA A 158 -10.78 -3.52 9.58
C ALA A 158 -11.61 -4.80 9.77
N ASP A 159 -12.76 -4.72 10.46
CA ASP A 159 -13.63 -5.87 10.73
C ASP A 159 -14.27 -6.42 9.45
N ILE A 160 -14.54 -5.54 8.48
CA ILE A 160 -15.11 -5.90 7.17
C ILE A 160 -14.03 -6.48 6.26
N LEU A 161 -12.79 -5.98 6.32
CA LEU A 161 -11.67 -6.53 5.55
C LEU A 161 -11.09 -7.81 6.14
N ALA A 162 -11.24 -8.02 7.45
CA ALA A 162 -10.88 -9.26 8.16
C ALA A 162 -11.69 -10.48 7.68
N LEU A 163 -12.79 -10.24 6.95
CA LEU A 163 -13.51 -11.25 6.19
C LEU A 163 -12.66 -11.90 5.08
N GLU A 164 -11.46 -11.37 4.78
CA GLU A 164 -10.54 -11.88 3.76
C GLU A 164 -11.22 -12.12 2.41
N LEU A 165 -12.22 -11.30 2.08
CA LEU A 165 -12.98 -11.39 0.83
C LEU A 165 -12.10 -11.26 -0.43
N HIS A 166 -10.85 -10.81 -0.30
CA HIS A 166 -9.84 -10.82 -1.37
C HIS A 166 -9.25 -12.24 -1.62
N GLN A 167 -9.16 -13.09 -0.60
CA GLN A 167 -8.90 -14.54 -0.71
C GLN A 167 -10.21 -15.28 -1.09
N GLY A 168 -11.33 -14.87 -0.49
CA GLY A 168 -12.67 -15.37 -0.78
C GLY A 168 -13.14 -15.07 -2.21
N ALA A 169 -12.63 -14.03 -2.88
CA ALA A 169 -12.91 -13.79 -4.30
C ALA A 169 -12.37 -14.92 -5.20
N MET A 170 -11.37 -15.68 -4.76
CA MET A 170 -10.95 -16.94 -5.41
C MET A 170 -11.89 -18.11 -5.06
N ALA A 171 -12.42 -18.18 -3.84
CA ALA A 171 -13.37 -19.22 -3.42
C ALA A 171 -14.78 -19.02 -4.02
N LEU A 172 -15.28 -17.79 -4.08
CA LEU A 172 -16.50 -17.39 -4.77
C LEU A 172 -16.32 -17.39 -6.30
N ALA A 173 -15.10 -17.29 -6.84
CA ALA A 173 -14.85 -17.56 -8.25
C ALA A 173 -15.02 -19.05 -8.63
N SER A 174 -14.98 -19.97 -7.66
CA SER A 174 -15.38 -21.37 -7.88
C SER A 174 -16.90 -21.55 -7.93
N ILE A 175 -17.66 -20.62 -7.31
CA ILE A 175 -19.14 -20.59 -7.40
C ILE A 175 -19.58 -19.70 -8.57
N HIS A 176 -18.79 -18.71 -8.97
CA HIS A 176 -19.01 -17.80 -10.08
C HIS A 176 -17.77 -17.77 -10.97
N GLY A 177 -17.59 -18.85 -11.74
CA GLY A 177 -16.60 -18.94 -12.79
C GLY A 177 -16.85 -17.90 -13.88
N ARG A 178 -16.32 -16.68 -13.70
CA ARG A 178 -15.94 -15.69 -14.72
C ARG A 178 -15.58 -14.38 -14.03
N ARG A 179 -14.28 -14.13 -13.88
CA ARG A 179 -13.61 -12.89 -13.41
C ARG A 179 -13.85 -11.67 -14.32
N ARG A 180 -15.02 -11.55 -14.95
CA ARG A 180 -15.32 -10.52 -15.97
C ARG A 180 -16.68 -9.82 -15.79
N LEU A 181 -17.35 -9.99 -14.65
CA LEU A 181 -18.75 -9.59 -14.49
C LEU A 181 -19.12 -8.92 -13.15
N ILE A 182 -18.20 -8.53 -12.27
CA ILE A 182 -18.63 -8.00 -10.95
C ILE A 182 -19.33 -6.63 -11.06
N ALA A 183 -18.91 -5.74 -11.96
CA ALA A 183 -19.58 -4.46 -12.14
C ALA A 183 -20.95 -4.55 -12.89
N PRO A 184 -21.10 -5.33 -13.97
CA PRO A 184 -22.40 -5.43 -14.66
C PRO A 184 -23.43 -6.34 -13.97
N ARG A 185 -23.00 -7.33 -13.17
CA ARG A 185 -23.93 -8.32 -12.60
C ARG A 185 -24.66 -7.83 -11.34
N LEU A 186 -24.11 -6.82 -10.66
CA LEU A 186 -24.89 -6.05 -9.66
C LEU A 186 -25.99 -5.21 -10.35
N ALA A 187 -25.81 -4.80 -11.60
CA ALA A 187 -26.84 -4.11 -12.39
C ALA A 187 -27.87 -5.08 -13.00
N GLU A 188 -27.49 -6.32 -13.36
CA GLU A 188 -28.42 -7.36 -13.86
C GLU A 188 -29.22 -8.08 -12.76
N MET A 189 -28.83 -7.97 -11.49
CA MET A 189 -29.62 -8.49 -10.35
C MET A 189 -30.82 -7.60 -9.97
N CYS A 190 -31.02 -6.49 -10.69
CA CYS A 190 -32.26 -5.74 -10.72
C CYS A 190 -33.05 -6.04 -12.02
N PRO A 191 -33.79 -7.15 -12.11
CA PRO A 191 -34.89 -7.21 -13.06
C PRO A 191 -36.02 -6.28 -12.55
N GLU A 192 -36.63 -5.55 -13.47
CA GLU A 192 -37.65 -4.51 -13.28
C GLU A 192 -38.99 -4.97 -12.64
N GLU A 193 -38.99 -5.88 -11.68
CA GLU A 193 -40.22 -6.30 -11.00
C GLU A 193 -40.08 -6.20 -9.47
N CYS A 194 -40.22 -4.97 -8.96
CA CYS A 194 -40.68 -4.72 -7.60
C CYS A 194 -41.67 -3.56 -7.63
N SER A 195 -42.78 -3.77 -8.32
CA SER A 195 -44.05 -3.18 -7.89
C SER A 195 -44.68 -4.13 -6.87
N LEU A 196 -45.04 -3.54 -5.72
CA LEU A 196 -45.69 -4.10 -4.53
C LEU A 196 -44.76 -4.67 -3.44
#